data_AF-A0A537X7H7-F1
#
_entry.id   AF-A0A537X7H7-F1
#
_cell.length_a   1.000
_cell.length_b   1.000
_cell.length_c   1.000
_cell.angle_alpha   90.00
_cell.angle_beta   90.00
_cell.angle_gamma   90.00
#
_symmetry.space_group_name_H-M   'P 1'
#
loop_
_entity.id
_entity.type
_entity.pdbx_description
1 polymer ?
#
loop_
_entity_poly.entity_id
_entity_poly.type
_entity_poly.pdbx_seq_one_letter_code
_entity_poly.pdbx_strand_id
1 'polypeptide(L)'
;MSVPCVFCEIVRGAEPASVVWEDDLTMALLDHRQVHPGHTLVIPRQHLCDVRELEHKTGAALMDAVARRFFSARRATRSERKLNEER
;
A
#
# COMPACT_ATOMS: atom_id res chain seq x y z
N MET A 1 -3.45 7.98 24.35
CA MET A 1 -4.31 8.36 23.21
C MET A 1 -3.56 7.96 21.95
N SER A 2 -3.92 6.84 21.34
CA SER A 2 -3.28 6.41 20.09
C SER A 2 -3.67 7.40 19.00
N VAL A 3 -2.67 8.05 18.40
CA VAL A 3 -2.86 8.94 17.25
C VAL A 3 -3.58 8.14 16.15
N PRO A 4 -4.65 8.67 15.54
CA PRO A 4 -5.32 7.97 14.45
C PRO A 4 -4.35 7.72 13.29
N CYS A 5 -4.22 6.45 12.88
CA CYS A 5 -3.31 6.02 11.82
C CYS A 5 -4.07 5.90 10.50
N VAL A 6 -3.75 6.77 9.53
CA VAL A 6 -4.38 6.75 8.20
C VAL A 6 -4.25 5.41 7.50
N PHE A 7 -3.12 4.71 7.64
CA PHE A 7 -2.93 3.39 7.04
C PHE A 7 -3.85 2.33 7.65
N CYS A 8 -4.16 2.42 8.95
CA CYS A 8 -5.13 1.53 9.57
C CYS A 8 -6.54 1.76 9.03
N GLU A 9 -6.92 3.03 8.81
CA GLU A 9 -8.22 3.36 8.22
C GLU A 9 -8.31 2.90 6.76
N ILE A 10 -7.21 3.01 6.00
CA ILE A 10 -7.12 2.43 4.65
C ILE A 10 -7.27 0.90 4.69
N VAL A 11 -6.56 0.20 5.59
CA VAL A 11 -6.67 -1.26 5.74
C VAL A 11 -8.08 -1.71 6.14
N ARG A 12 -8.83 -0.86 6.85
CA ARG A 12 -10.24 -1.07 7.22
C ARG A 12 -11.23 -0.70 6.12
N GLY A 13 -10.78 -0.02 5.06
CA GLY A 13 -11.64 0.51 4.00
C GLY A 13 -12.42 1.77 4.40
N ALA A 14 -12.02 2.46 5.47
CA ALA A 14 -12.65 3.69 5.94
C ALA A 14 -12.14 4.95 5.21
N GLU A 15 -10.90 4.91 4.69
CA GLU A 15 -10.31 5.97 3.86
C GLU A 15 -10.08 5.44 2.43
N PRO A 16 -10.36 6.24 1.39
CA PRO A 16 -10.13 5.83 0.01
C PRO A 16 -8.62 5.71 -0.26
N ALA A 17 -8.24 4.60 -0.88
CA ALA A 17 -6.90 4.39 -1.38
C ALA A 17 -6.91 3.58 -2.67
N SER A 18 -5.93 3.85 -3.52
CA SER A 18 -5.74 3.13 -4.77
C SER A 18 -4.95 1.85 -4.50
N VAL A 19 -5.66 0.85 -3.97
CA VAL A 19 -5.10 -0.46 -3.65
C VAL A 19 -4.82 -1.21 -4.95
N VAL A 20 -3.57 -1.63 -5.14
CA VAL A 20 -3.14 -2.38 -6.32
C VAL A 20 -3.11 -3.88 -6.06
N TRP A 21 -2.98 -4.26 -4.79
CA TRP A 21 -2.98 -5.64 -4.33
C TRP A 21 -3.09 -5.71 -2.79
N GLU A 22 -3.69 -6.78 -2.29
CA GLU A 22 -3.76 -7.09 -0.85
C GLU A 22 -3.77 -8.61 -0.62
N ASP A 23 -3.26 -9.02 0.52
CA ASP A 23 -3.37 -10.38 1.06
C ASP A 23 -3.58 -10.37 2.57
N ASP A 24 -3.38 -11.52 3.22
CA ASP A 24 -3.61 -11.67 4.66
C ASP A 24 -2.66 -10.81 5.51
N LEU A 25 -1.43 -10.55 5.05
CA LEU A 25 -0.39 -9.90 5.85
C LEU A 25 -0.03 -8.50 5.34
N THR A 26 -0.24 -8.22 4.07
CA THR A 26 0.32 -7.08 3.37
C THR A 26 -0.68 -6.44 2.41
N MET A 27 -0.49 -5.15 2.16
CA MET A 27 -1.28 -4.36 1.23
C MET A 27 -0.35 -3.47 0.42
N ALA A 28 -0.58 -3.35 -0.88
CA ALA A 28 0.13 -2.45 -1.76
C ALA A 28 -0.84 -1.39 -2.31
N LEU A 29 -0.46 -0.13 -2.20
CA LEU A 29 -1.28 1.01 -2.62
C LEU A 29 -0.45 2.08 -3.33
N LEU A 30 -1.05 2.80 -4.26
CA LEU A 30 -0.41 3.91 -4.93
C LEU A 30 -0.33 5.11 -3.98
N ASP A 31 0.86 5.72 -3.90
CA ASP A 31 1.06 6.92 -3.10
C ASP A 31 0.25 8.09 -3.70
N HIS A 32 -0.55 8.78 -2.88
CA HIS A 32 -1.37 9.90 -3.36
C HIS A 32 -0.55 11.04 -3.97
N ARG A 33 0.68 11.29 -3.48
CA ARG A 33 1.56 12.37 -3.94
C ARG A 33 2.49 11.97 -5.09
N GLN A 34 2.34 10.75 -5.64
CA GLN A 34 3.10 10.17 -6.76
C GLN A 34 4.37 10.95 -7.16
N VAL A 35 5.52 10.61 -6.55
CA VAL A 35 6.82 11.21 -6.97
C VAL A 35 7.14 10.85 -8.43
N HIS A 36 6.71 9.65 -8.86
CA HIS A 36 6.73 9.18 -10.23
C HIS A 36 5.57 8.22 -10.46
N PRO A 37 5.07 8.03 -11.69
CA PRO A 37 4.00 7.09 -11.97
C PRO A 37 4.32 5.68 -11.48
N GLY A 38 3.48 5.14 -10.60
CA GLY A 38 3.62 3.79 -10.06
C GLY A 38 4.40 3.73 -8.76
N HIS A 39 4.66 4.89 -8.14
CA HIS A 39 5.14 4.93 -6.78
C HIS A 39 4.12 4.22 -5.88
N THR A 40 4.56 3.13 -5.26
CA THR A 40 3.72 2.19 -4.54
C THR A 40 4.28 1.97 -3.17
N LEU A 41 3.43 2.12 -2.17
CA LEU A 41 3.71 1.78 -0.79
C LEU A 41 3.26 0.34 -0.54
N VAL A 42 4.14 -0.47 0.02
CA VAL A 42 3.81 -1.81 0.53
C VAL A 42 3.81 -1.72 2.04
N ILE A 43 2.65 -1.96 2.66
CA ILE A 43 2.43 -1.81 4.09
C ILE A 43 1.97 -3.14 4.71
N PRO A 44 2.29 -3.41 5.99
CA PRO A 44 1.66 -4.50 6.71
C PRO A 44 0.20 -4.17 7.02
N ARG A 45 -0.67 -5.18 7.07
CA ARG A 45 -2.06 -5.00 7.52
C ARG A 45 -2.16 -4.79 9.04
N GLN A 46 -1.18 -5.29 9.78
CA GLN A 46 -1.03 -5.00 11.20
C GLN A 46 -0.42 -3.60 11.39
N HIS A 47 -0.94 -2.86 12.36
CA HIS A 47 -0.31 -1.61 12.79
C HIS A 47 1.00 -1.89 13.52
N LEU A 48 2.08 -1.27 13.03
CA LEU A 48 3.40 -1.25 13.65
C LEU A 48 3.88 0.19 13.64
N CYS A 49 4.44 0.69 14.75
CA CYS A 49 4.90 2.08 14.82
C CYS A 49 6.10 2.31 13.89
N ASP A 50 7.00 1.33 13.84
CA ASP A 50 8.18 1.35 12.98
C ASP A 50 8.79 -0.07 12.81
N VAL A 51 9.89 -0.14 12.05
CA VAL A 51 10.55 -1.39 11.66
C VAL A 51 11.07 -2.22 12.84
N ARG A 52 11.27 -1.64 14.03
CA ARG A 52 11.78 -2.37 15.21
C ARG A 52 10.74 -3.33 15.79
N GLU A 53 9.46 -3.11 15.49
CA GLU A 53 8.35 -3.97 15.89
C GLU A 53 8.08 -5.08 14.86
N LEU A 54 8.86 -5.13 13.78
CA LEU A 54 8.62 -6.04 12.67
C LEU A 54 9.10 -7.45 13.00
N GLU A 55 8.16 -8.38 13.10
CA GLU A 55 8.47 -9.80 13.20
C GLU A 55 8.99 -10.37 11.87
N HIS A 56 9.82 -11.42 11.96
CA HIS A 56 10.45 -12.04 10.80
C HIS A 56 9.44 -12.48 9.73
N LYS A 57 8.30 -13.04 10.15
CA LYS A 57 7.24 -13.49 9.24
C LYS A 57 6.66 -12.33 8.43
N THR A 58 6.30 -11.23 9.09
CA THR A 58 5.73 -10.05 8.44
C THR A 58 6.76 -9.35 7.56
N GLY A 59 8.01 -9.24 8.02
CA GLY A 59 9.09 -8.68 7.21
C GLY A 59 9.38 -9.47 5.94
N ALA A 60 9.38 -10.81 6.03
CA ALA A 60 9.51 -11.67 4.85
C ALA A 60 8.35 -11.48 3.86
N ALA A 61 7.11 -11.39 4.36
CA ALA A 61 5.94 -11.14 3.52
C ALA A 61 6.02 -9.77 2.81
N LEU A 62 6.43 -8.72 3.51
CA LEU A 62 6.62 -7.39 2.91
C LEU A 62 7.65 -7.43 1.77
N MET A 63 8.78 -8.08 1.98
CA MET A 63 9.83 -8.16 0.96
C MET A 63 9.42 -9.04 -0.23
N ASP A 64 8.71 -10.15 0.00
CA ASP A 64 8.14 -10.96 -1.08
C ASP A 64 7.09 -10.18 -1.89
N ALA A 65 6.25 -9.40 -1.22
CA ALA A 65 5.30 -8.49 -1.86
C ALA A 65 6.03 -7.48 -2.76
N VAL A 66 7.07 -6.80 -2.25
CA VAL A 66 7.89 -5.87 -3.04
C VAL A 66 8.48 -6.56 -4.28
N ALA A 67 9.12 -7.73 -4.10
CA ALA A 67 9.83 -8.42 -5.18
C ALA A 67 8.93 -8.85 -6.33
N ARG A 68 7.72 -9.34 -6.04
CA ARG A 68 6.83 -9.91 -7.07
C ARG A 68 5.79 -8.91 -7.58
N ARG A 69 5.41 -7.90 -6.80
CA ARG A 69 4.20 -7.06 -7.06
C ARG A 69 4.55 -5.67 -7.59
N PHE A 70 5.84 -5.36 -7.79
CA PHE A 70 6.31 -4.14 -8.45
C PHE A 70 5.65 -3.90 -9.83
N PHE A 71 5.32 -4.97 -10.58
CA PHE A 71 4.66 -4.83 -11.88
C PHE A 71 3.17 -4.50 -11.81
N SER A 72 2.49 -4.84 -10.72
CA SER A 72 1.05 -4.58 -10.54
C SER A 72 0.78 -3.07 -10.50
N ALA A 73 1.67 -2.33 -9.85
CA ALA A 73 1.67 -0.87 -9.79
C ALA A 73 1.65 -0.21 -11.18
N ARG A 74 2.44 -0.72 -12.14
CA ARG A 74 2.51 -0.18 -13.51
C ARG A 74 1.20 -0.36 -14.29
N ARG A 75 0.37 -1.36 -13.94
CA ARG A 75 -0.93 -1.56 -14.58
C ARG A 75 -1.98 -0.66 -13.95
N ALA A 76 -1.95 -0.52 -12.62
CA ALA A 76 -2.89 0.32 -11.88
C ALA A 76 -2.77 1.81 -12.26
N THR A 77 -1.55 2.31 -12.49
CA THR A 77 -1.33 3.70 -12.92
C THR A 77 -1.93 4.06 -14.27
N ARG A 78 -2.11 3.05 -15.16
CA ARG A 78 -2.83 3.24 -16.43
C ARG A 78 -4.33 3.38 -16.22
N SER A 79 -4.87 2.78 -15.15
CA SER A 79 -6.27 2.90 -14.74
C SER A 79 -6.53 4.24 -14.04
N GLU A 80 -5.61 4.69 -13.17
CA GLU A 80 -5.74 5.98 -12.49
C GLU A 80 -5.60 7.19 -13.42
N ARG A 81 -4.73 7.14 -14.44
CA ARG A 81 -4.66 8.21 -15.44
C ARG A 81 -6.00 8.46 -16.11
N LYS A 82 -6.75 7.40 -16.41
CA LYS A 82 -8.11 7.53 -16.96
C LYS A 82 -9.08 8.18 -15.97
N LEU A 83 -9.05 7.76 -14.69
CA LEU A 83 -9.90 8.36 -13.65
C LEU A 83 -9.59 9.86 -13.41
N ASN A 84 -8.33 10.26 -13.53
CA ASN A 84 -7.93 11.67 -13.35
C ASN A 84 -8.10 12.51 -14.63
N GLU A 85 -8.09 11.92 -15.82
CA GLU A 85 -8.41 12.62 -17.08
C GLU A 85 -9.92 12.83 -17.28
N GLU A 86 -10.76 12.06 -16.57
CA GLU A 86 -12.22 12.12 -16.60
C GLU A 86 -12.84 12.99 -15.48
N ARG A 87 -12.02 13.66 -14.64
CA ARG A 87 -12.43 14.61 -13.59
C ARG A 87 -11.94 16.03 -13.87
#